data_AF-A0A897NNE3-F1
#
_entry.id   AF-A0A897NNE3-F1
#
_cell.length_a   1.000
_cell.length_b   1.000
_cell.length_c   1.000
_cell.angle_alpha   90.00
_cell.angle_beta   90.00
_cell.angle_gamma   90.00
#
_symmetry.space_group_name_H-M   'P 1'
#
loop_
_entity.id
_entity.type
_entity.pdbx_description
1 polymer ?
#
loop_
_entity_poly.entity_id
_entity_poly.type
_entity_poly.pdbx_seq_one_letter_code
_entity_poly.pdbx_strand_id
1 'polypeptide(L)' 'MSESESEQTNEATGEQAAKRTEQMQVCQRCGREQGLVGKYDIWLCRQCFREISRDMGFKKYS' A
#
# COMPACT_ATOMS: atom_id res chain seq x y z
N MET A 1 34.06 -35.47 4.98
CA MET A 1 34.03 -34.02 5.29
C MET A 1 32.79 -33.48 4.61
N SER A 2 31.67 -33.61 5.32
CA SER A 2 30.36 -33.14 4.88
C SER A 2 30.03 -32.03 5.85
N GLU A 3 30.36 -30.81 5.46
CA GLU A 3 29.92 -29.59 6.14
C GLU A 3 28.43 -29.46 5.74
N SER A 4 27.50 -29.60 6.70
CA SER A 4 26.90 -28.48 7.44
C SER A 4 26.29 -27.48 6.45
N GLU A 5 25.00 -27.16 6.44
CA GLU A 5 24.29 -26.52 7.54
C GLU A 5 22.76 -26.68 7.38
N SER A 6 22.14 -27.11 8.48
CA SER A 6 21.01 -26.47 9.16
C SER A 6 19.73 -26.12 8.39
N GLU A 7 18.68 -26.83 8.81
CA GLU A 7 17.26 -26.58 8.61
C GLU A 7 16.84 -25.16 9.01
N GLN A 8 15.85 -24.61 8.29
CA GLN A 8 14.85 -23.70 8.85
C GLN A 8 13.57 -23.81 8.01
N THR A 9 12.74 -24.77 8.41
CA THR A 9 11.31 -24.76 8.14
C THR A 9 10.69 -23.56 8.87
N ASN A 10 10.03 -22.67 8.14
CA ASN A 10 9.05 -21.76 8.73
C ASN A 10 7.73 -21.99 8.00
N GLU A 11 7.02 -23.01 8.46
CA GLU A 11 5.59 -23.14 8.23
C GLU A 11 4.83 -22.13 9.08
N ALA A 12 3.68 -21.68 8.54
CA ALA A 12 2.67 -20.80 9.12
C ALA A 12 3.12 -19.36 9.37
N THR A 13 2.48 -18.33 8.81
CA THR A 13 1.13 -17.94 9.22
C THR A 13 0.68 -16.76 8.35
N GLY A 14 -0.59 -16.78 7.92
CA GLY A 14 -1.28 -15.55 7.55
C GLY A 14 -1.91 -15.59 6.17
N GLU A 15 -3.07 -16.21 6.11
CA GLU A 15 -4.05 -16.11 5.04
C GLU A 15 -4.51 -14.65 4.89
N GLN A 16 -3.68 -13.79 4.30
CA GLN A 16 -4.12 -12.45 3.87
C GLN A 16 -4.74 -12.57 2.48
N ALA A 17 -5.77 -13.42 2.40
CA ALA A 17 -6.77 -13.37 1.34
C ALA A 17 -7.71 -12.17 1.58
N ALA A 18 -7.14 -10.97 1.78
CA ALA A 18 -7.90 -9.76 1.58
C ALA A 18 -8.16 -9.69 0.09
N LYS A 19 -9.43 -9.93 -0.30
CA LYS A 19 -9.99 -9.79 -1.65
C LYS A 19 -9.14 -8.81 -2.44
N ARG A 20 -8.58 -9.21 -3.60
CA ARG A 20 -7.86 -8.32 -4.52
C ARG A 20 -8.83 -7.22 -4.94
N THR A 21 -9.01 -6.21 -4.09
CA THR A 21 -9.86 -5.06 -4.34
C THR A 21 -9.30 -4.48 -5.62
N GLU A 22 -10.14 -4.51 -6.64
CA GLU A 22 -9.89 -4.02 -7.98
C GLU A 22 -8.95 -2.84 -7.88
N GLN A 23 -7.73 -3.02 -8.38
CA GLN A 23 -6.69 -2.01 -8.29
C GLN A 23 -7.25 -0.78 -9.00
N MET A 24 -7.82 0.15 -8.23
CA MET A 24 -8.35 1.39 -8.76
C MET A 24 -7.14 2.22 -9.18
N GLN A 25 -6.63 1.96 -10.38
CA GLN A 25 -5.52 2.68 -11.01
C GLN A 25 -5.88 4.13 -11.36
N VAL A 26 -6.98 4.65 -10.81
CA VAL A 26 -7.55 5.97 -11.04
C VAL A 26 -7.76 6.69 -9.73
N CYS A 27 -7.50 7.99 -9.75
CA CYS A 27 -7.81 8.90 -8.66
C CYS A 27 -9.32 8.90 -8.36
N GLN A 28 -9.73 8.50 -7.16
CA GLN A 28 -11.15 8.45 -6.80
C GLN A 28 -11.90 9.79 -6.93
N ARG A 29 -11.19 10.92 -6.80
CA ARG A 29 -11.77 12.26 -6.86
C ARG A 29 -11.79 12.88 -8.25
N CYS A 30 -10.80 12.56 -9.07
CA CYS A 30 -10.46 13.32 -10.27
C CYS A 30 -10.33 12.46 -11.53
N GLY A 31 -10.39 11.14 -11.40
CA GLY A 31 -10.30 10.19 -12.51
C GLY A 31 -8.93 10.14 -13.21
N ARG A 32 -7.94 10.92 -12.75
CA ARG A 32 -6.59 10.93 -13.34
C ARG A 32 -5.79 9.71 -12.86
N GLU A 33 -5.09 9.06 -13.80
CA GLU A 33 -4.16 7.95 -13.54
C GLU A 33 -2.74 8.45 -13.18
N GLN A 34 -2.44 9.72 -13.47
CA GLN A 34 -1.11 10.29 -13.33
C GLN A 34 -0.79 10.71 -11.89
N GLY A 35 0.27 10.14 -11.32
CA GLY A 35 0.75 10.47 -9.97
C GLY A 35 -0.24 10.06 -8.88
N LEU A 36 -0.71 8.83 -8.98
CA LEU A 36 -1.59 8.18 -8.04
C LEU A 36 -0.83 7.69 -6.80
N VAL A 37 -1.38 7.98 -5.62
CA VAL A 37 -0.87 7.48 -4.35
C VAL A 37 -1.65 6.22 -4.00
N GLY A 38 -1.08 5.05 -4.33
CA GLY A 38 -1.66 3.74 -3.99
C GLY A 38 -1.28 3.23 -2.59
N LYS A 39 -0.47 3.98 -1.83
CA LYS A 39 -0.07 3.59 -0.48
C LYS A 39 -1.26 3.72 0.47
N TYR A 40 -1.45 2.73 1.34
CA TYR A 40 -2.54 2.67 2.32
C TYR A 40 -3.96 2.69 1.69
N ASP A 41 -4.12 2.17 0.47
CA ASP A 41 -5.42 2.11 -0.23
C ASP A 41 -6.13 3.46 -0.43
N ILE A 42 -5.35 4.55 -0.51
CA ILE A 42 -5.88 5.91 -0.63
C ILE A 42 -6.34 6.22 -2.06
N TRP A 43 -5.69 5.67 -3.08
CA TRP A 43 -6.04 5.80 -4.51
C TRP A 43 -6.40 7.24 -4.94
N LEU A 44 -5.58 8.22 -4.53
CA LEU A 44 -5.77 9.64 -4.84
C LEU A 44 -4.60 10.22 -5.64
N CYS A 45 -4.90 11.19 -6.49
CA CYS A 45 -3.86 11.98 -7.16
C CYS A 45 -3.08 12.83 -6.16
N ARG A 46 -1.81 13.14 -6.41
CA ARG A 46 -0.98 14.01 -5.53
C ARG A 46 -1.63 15.36 -5.15
N GLN A 47 -2.40 15.97 -6.07
CA GLN A 47 -3.09 17.24 -5.82
C GLN A 47 -4.26 17.04 -4.85
N CYS A 48 -5.08 16.04 -5.13
CA CYS A 48 -6.22 15.60 -4.35
C CYS A 48 -5.80 15.18 -2.94
N PHE A 49 -4.70 14.42 -2.85
CA PHE A 49 -4.11 13.98 -1.59
C PHE A 49 -3.67 15.18 -0.75
N ARG A 50 -3.05 16.21 -1.33
CA ARG A 50 -2.65 17.42 -0.59
C ARG A 50 -3.84 18.16 0.03
N GLU A 51 -4.97 18.20 -0.65
CA GLU A 51 -6.19 18.83 -0.13
C GLU A 51 -6.77 18.04 1.04
N ILE A 52 -6.87 16.72 0.91
CA ILE A 52 -7.56 15.84 1.87
C ILE A 52 -6.61 15.38 3.00
N SER A 53 -5.30 15.47 2.81
CA SER A 53 -4.28 15.00 3.77
C SER A 53 -4.50 15.55 5.17
N ARG A 54 -4.90 16.83 5.30
CA ARG A 54 -5.16 17.47 6.59
C ARG A 54 -6.37 16.85 7.30
N ASP A 55 -7.43 16.58 6.55
CA ASP A 55 -8.68 16.01 7.08
C ASP A 55 -8.53 14.51 7.40
N MET A 56 -7.69 13.80 6.64
CA MET A 56 -7.28 12.41 6.91
C MET A 56 -6.34 12.28 8.13
N GLY A 57 -5.88 13.38 8.72
CA GLY A 57 -5.00 13.36 9.88
C GLY A 57 -3.51 13.21 9.56
N PHE A 58 -3.09 13.39 8.31
CA PHE A 58 -1.67 13.48 7.98
C PHE A 58 -1.09 14.80 8.51
N LYS A 59 -0.12 14.68 9.42
CA LYS A 59 0.65 15.81 9.93
C LYS A 59 1.98 15.92 9.19
N LYS A 60 2.32 17.13 8.77
CA LYS A 60 3.65 17.43 8.23
C LYS A 60 4.60 17.55 9.43
N TYR A 61 5.50 16.58 9.58
CA TYR A 61 6.67 16.71 10.45
C TYR A 61 7.84 17.21 9.57
N SER A 62 8.57 18.21 10.08
CA SER A 62 9.69 18.86 9.39
C SER A 62 10.95 18.02 9.45
#